data_AF-A0A5R8WHF3-F1
#
_entry.id   AF-A0A5R8WHF3-F1
#
_cell.length_a   1.000
_cell.length_b   1.000
_cell.length_c   1.000
_cell.angle_alpha   90.00
_cell.angle_beta   90.00
_cell.angle_gamma   90.00
#
_symmetry.space_group_name_H-M   'P 1'
#
loop_
_entity.id
_entity.type
_entity.pdbx_description
1 polymer ?
#
loop_
_entity_poly.entity_id
_entity_poly.type
_entity_poly.pdbx_seq_one_letter_code
_entity_poly.pdbx_strand_id
1 'polypeptide(L)'
;MPQTLQLPQLHIEQLPRDEAEAALLAQLFTLVDQTEPLPDLRNLAPVVRRLFPAPAYQVGCGGAHIWLHRQDDPQRLACIR
;
A
#
# COMPACT_ATOMS: atom_id res chain seq x y z
N MET A 1 -25.47 -8.64 8.23
CA MET A 1 -24.45 -7.83 8.93
C MET A 1 -24.15 -6.62 8.05
N PRO A 2 -24.29 -5.38 8.53
CA PRO A 2 -23.86 -4.23 7.73
C PRO A 2 -22.35 -4.33 7.49
N GLN A 3 -21.91 -4.22 6.23
CA GLN A 3 -20.50 -4.12 5.91
C GLN A 3 -20.02 -2.74 6.35
N THR A 4 -19.17 -2.68 7.36
CA THR A 4 -18.53 -1.42 7.77
C THR A 4 -17.57 -1.00 6.67
N LEU A 5 -17.81 0.17 6.07
CA LEU A 5 -16.88 0.74 5.10
C LEU A 5 -15.60 1.17 5.82
N GLN A 6 -14.44 0.81 5.27
CA GLN A 6 -13.13 1.19 5.76
C GLN A 6 -12.56 2.29 4.87
N LEU A 7 -12.20 3.43 5.46
CA LEU A 7 -11.42 4.44 4.78
C LEU A 7 -9.95 3.99 4.80
N PRO A 8 -9.32 3.76 3.63
CA PRO A 8 -7.91 3.36 3.59
C PRO A 8 -7.02 4.46 4.16
N GLN A 9 -6.05 4.08 4.99
CA GLN A 9 -5.03 4.96 5.54
C GLN A 9 -3.66 4.40 5.23
N LEU A 10 -2.81 5.23 4.62
CA LEU A 10 -1.42 4.89 4.33
C LEU A 10 -0.55 5.19 5.56
N HIS A 11 0.25 4.22 5.97
CA HIS A 11 1.26 4.36 7.00
C HIS A 11 2.63 3.99 6.42
N ILE A 12 3.54 4.97 6.39
CA ILE A 12 4.92 4.77 5.94
C ILE A 12 5.75 4.33 7.14
N GLU A 13 6.30 3.12 7.08
CA GLU A 13 7.12 2.53 8.16
C GLU A 13 8.62 2.80 7.95
N GLN A 14 9.05 3.03 6.71
CA GLN A 14 10.43 3.37 6.37
C GLN A 14 10.53 4.57 5.43
N LEU A 15 11.59 5.34 5.60
CA LEU A 15 11.92 6.43 4.67
C LEU A 15 12.26 5.87 3.28
N PRO A 16 11.91 6.59 2.21
CA PRO A 16 12.31 6.21 0.86
C PRO A 16 13.83 6.19 0.73
N ARG A 17 14.36 5.22 -0.02
CA ARG A 17 15.80 5.07 -0.29
C ARG A 17 16.32 6.08 -1.32
N ASP A 18 15.48 6.43 -2.28
CA ASP A 18 15.82 7.33 -3.38
C ASP A 18 14.59 8.15 -3.82
N GLU A 19 14.82 9.07 -4.76
CA GLU A 19 13.77 9.92 -5.31
C GLU A 19 12.69 9.15 -6.08
N ALA A 20 13.05 8.00 -6.68
CA ALA A 20 12.09 7.18 -7.42
C ALA A 20 11.11 6.48 -6.46
N GLU A 21 11.61 5.90 -5.37
CA GLU A 21 10.80 5.32 -4.30
C GLU A 21 9.95 6.41 -3.62
N ALA A 22 10.53 7.60 -3.39
CA ALA A 22 9.77 8.74 -2.87
C ALA A 22 8.60 9.13 -3.79
N ALA A 23 8.82 9.18 -5.11
CA ALA A 23 7.76 9.47 -6.08
C ALA A 23 6.69 8.37 -6.13
N LEU A 24 7.07 7.10 -5.95
CA LEU A 24 6.12 5.98 -5.85
C LEU A 24 5.28 6.07 -4.56
N LEU A 25 5.89 6.39 -3.43
CA LEU A 25 5.18 6.59 -2.16
C LEU A 25 4.23 7.80 -2.23
N ALA A 26 4.63 8.88 -2.90
CA ALA A 26 3.75 10.02 -3.14
C ALA A 26 2.53 9.65 -4.00
N GLN A 27 2.73 8.86 -5.07
CA GLN A 27 1.63 8.34 -5.88
C GLN A 27 0.71 7.42 -5.06
N LEU A 28 1.27 6.60 -4.17
CA LEU A 28 0.48 5.75 -3.27
C LEU A 28 -0.34 6.58 -2.28
N PHE A 29 0.24 7.65 -1.74
CA PHE A 29 -0.47 8.58 -0.87
C PHE A 29 -1.66 9.21 -1.59
N THR A 30 -1.45 9.75 -2.80
CA THR A 30 -2.52 10.32 -3.61
C THR A 30 -3.59 9.28 -3.96
N LEU A 31 -3.21 8.04 -4.28
CA LEU A 31 -4.15 6.95 -4.53
C LEU A 31 -5.05 6.71 -3.32
N VAL A 32 -4.46 6.57 -2.14
CA VAL A 32 -5.19 6.30 -0.90
C VAL A 32 -6.10 7.47 -0.52
N ASP A 33 -5.62 8.71 -0.63
CA ASP A 33 -6.37 9.93 -0.33
C ASP A 33 -7.60 10.12 -1.25
N GLN A 34 -7.48 9.72 -2.52
CA GLN A 34 -8.58 9.77 -3.50
C GLN A 34 -9.50 8.54 -3.46
N THR A 35 -9.18 7.53 -2.66
CA THR A 35 -9.97 6.31 -2.60
C THR A 35 -11.17 6.50 -1.66
N GLU A 36 -12.37 6.32 -2.20
CA GLU A 36 -13.60 6.29 -1.39
C GLU A 36 -13.58 5.13 -0.37
N PRO A 37 -14.32 5.23 0.75
CA PRO A 37 -14.41 4.13 1.71
C PRO A 37 -14.80 2.80 1.05
N LEU A 38 -13.97 1.78 1.27
CA LEU A 38 -14.13 0.46 0.65
C LEU A 38 -14.75 -0.53 1.63
N PRO A 39 -15.60 -1.46 1.16
CA PRO A 39 -16.07 -2.57 1.99
C PRO A 39 -14.95 -3.58 2.28
N ASP A 40 -13.89 -3.58 1.47
CA ASP A 40 -12.72 -4.45 1.63
C ASP A 40 -11.47 -3.77 1.06
N LEU A 41 -10.49 -3.50 1.92
CA LEU A 41 -9.23 -2.84 1.57
C LEU A 41 -8.38 -3.69 0.60
N ARG A 42 -8.57 -5.01 0.55
CA ARG A 42 -7.86 -5.89 -0.37
C ARG A 42 -8.14 -5.56 -1.84
N ASN A 43 -9.23 -4.85 -2.13
CA ASN A 43 -9.55 -4.37 -3.47
C ASN A 43 -8.51 -3.37 -4.01
N LEU A 44 -7.72 -2.73 -3.13
CA LEU A 44 -6.60 -1.87 -3.55
C LEU A 44 -5.35 -2.65 -3.95
N ALA A 45 -5.20 -3.91 -3.51
CA ALA A 45 -3.97 -4.68 -3.70
C ALA A 45 -3.53 -4.81 -5.18
N PRO A 46 -4.44 -5.02 -6.17
CA PRO A 46 -4.05 -5.05 -7.57
C PRO A 46 -3.47 -3.72 -8.06
N VAL A 47 -3.98 -2.59 -7.59
CA VAL A 47 -3.49 -1.26 -7.98
C VAL A 47 -2.15 -0.96 -7.32
N VAL A 48 -2.01 -1.28 -6.03
CA VAL A 48 -0.75 -1.16 -5.30
C VAL A 48 0.35 -2.02 -5.94
N ARG A 49 0.04 -3.23 -6.41
CA ARG A 49 0.98 -4.09 -7.17
C ARG A 49 1.42 -3.51 -8.52
N ARG A 50 0.60 -2.67 -9.15
CA ARG A 50 0.99 -1.97 -10.38
C ARG A 50 1.93 -0.82 -10.10
N LEU A 51 1.72 -0.09 -8.99
CA LEU A 51 2.63 0.97 -8.54
C LEU A 51 3.96 0.39 -8.05
N PHE A 52 3.94 -0.74 -7.36
CA PHE A 52 5.13 -1.40 -6.80
C PHE A 52 5.31 -2.79 -7.42
N PRO A 53 5.87 -2.87 -8.63
CA PRO A 53 6.00 -4.14 -9.35
C PRO A 53 7.09 -5.03 -8.76
N ALA A 54 6.86 -6.34 -8.84
CA ALA A 54 7.89 -7.35 -8.66
C ALA A 54 8.93 -7.28 -9.80
N PRO A 55 10.20 -7.65 -9.57
CA PRO A 55 10.71 -8.21 -8.32
C PRO A 55 11.09 -7.16 -7.27
N ALA A 56 11.22 -5.87 -7.63
CA ALA A 56 11.77 -4.83 -6.76
C ALA A 56 10.99 -4.64 -5.45
N TYR A 57 9.67 -4.86 -5.50
CA TYR A 57 8.80 -4.77 -4.34
C TYR A 57 7.91 -6.00 -4.20
N GLN A 58 7.63 -6.36 -2.95
CA GLN A 58 6.66 -7.39 -2.60
C GLN A 58 5.44 -6.75 -1.96
N VAL A 59 4.27 -7.00 -2.54
CA VAL A 59 2.99 -6.48 -2.06
C VAL A 59 2.12 -7.65 -1.61
N GLY A 60 1.92 -7.76 -0.31
CA GLY A 60 1.03 -8.75 0.29
C GLY A 60 -0.27 -8.14 0.78
N CYS A 61 -1.31 -8.97 0.82
CA CYS A 61 -2.56 -8.63 1.48
C CYS A 61 -2.85 -9.70 2.52
N GLY A 62 -3.10 -9.30 3.76
CA GLY A 62 -3.38 -10.21 4.87
C GLY A 62 -4.49 -9.65 5.74
N GLY A 63 -5.62 -10.37 5.84
CA GLY A 63 -6.81 -9.86 6.53
C GLY A 63 -7.34 -8.58 5.88
N ALA A 64 -7.48 -7.51 6.68
CA ALA A 64 -7.98 -6.22 6.24
C ALA A 64 -6.88 -5.22 5.85
N HIS A 65 -5.60 -5.61 5.76
CA HIS A 65 -4.50 -4.67 5.47
C HIS A 65 -3.66 -5.11 4.28
N ILE A 66 -3.05 -4.13 3.61
CA ILE A 66 -2.04 -4.31 2.55
C ILE A 66 -0.69 -3.90 3.12
N TRP A 67 0.35 -4.68 2.86
CA TRP A 67 1.72 -4.36 3.25
C TRP A 67 2.65 -4.40 2.04
N LEU A 68 3.71 -3.60 2.14
CA LEU A 68 4.72 -3.42 1.11
C LEU A 68 6.10 -3.67 1.70
N HIS A 69 6.93 -4.48 1.04
CA HIS A 69 8.33 -4.70 1.36
C HIS A 69 9.19 -4.42 0.13
N ARG A 70 10.46 -4.09 0.37
CA ARG A 70 11.47 -4.10 -0.69
C ARG A 70 11.98 -5.51 -0.88
N GLN A 71 12.46 -5.84 -2.06
CA GLN A 71 12.95 -7.18 -2.38
C GLN A 71 14.11 -7.64 -1.50
N ASP A 72 14.99 -6.71 -1.15
CA ASP A 72 16.22 -6.92 -0.40
C ASP A 72 16.06 -6.59 1.10
N ASP A 73 14.83 -6.28 1.55
CA ASP A 73 14.56 -5.80 2.89
C ASP A 73 13.38 -6.56 3.52
N PRO A 74 13.62 -7.33 4.60
CA PRO A 74 12.54 -8.01 5.29
C PRO A 74 11.62 -7.06 6.08
N GLN A 75 12.01 -5.78 6.25
CA GLN A 75 11.18 -4.80 6.93
C GLN A 75 10.11 -4.21 6.01
N ARG A 76 8.94 -3.90 6.59
CA ARG A 76 7.85 -3.22 5.87
C ARG A 76 8.26 -1.80 5.49
N LEU A 77 8.10 -1.46 4.22
CA LEU A 77 8.23 -0.10 3.71
C LEU A 77 7.00 0.73 4.10
N ALA A 78 5.81 0.18 3.85
CA ALA A 78 4.54 0.83 4.15
C ALA A 78 3.42 -0.19 4.35
N CYS A 79 2.33 0.23 4.99
CA CYS A 79 1.08 -0.51 5.06
C CYS A 79 -0.15 0.38 4.83
N ILE A 80 -1.23 -0.22 4.35
CA ILE A 80 -2.54 0.42 4.15
C ILE A 80 -3.54 -0.31 5.04
N ARG A 81 -4.29 0.44 5.85
CA ARG A 81 -5.22 -0.08 6.85
C ARG A 81 -6.45 0.79 7.07
#